data_AF-A0A1S3DPU0-F1
#
_entry.id   AF-A0A1S3DPU0-F1
#
_cell.length_a   1.000
_cell.length_b   1.000
_cell.length_c   1.000
_cell.angle_alpha   90.00
_cell.angle_beta   90.00
_cell.angle_gamma   90.00
#
_symmetry.space_group_name_H-M   'P 1'
#
loop_
_entity.id
_entity.type
_entity.pdbx_description
1 polymer ?
#
loop_
_entity_poly.entity_id
_entity_poly.type
_entity_poly.pdbx_seq_one_letter_code
_entity_poly.pdbx_strand_id
1 'polypeptide(L)'
;MMWKKNSQVYWQTTPFRAVAEPGIQLKVVDSATGPGTMLRNSLWHTGDTENQVRLLWKDPRNVGWKERTSYRWNLYHRPRIGLIRLQIFEVDRGMVADSGNIYDSTHKGGQLGVFCFSQEQIIWSDMLYRCNDDVPEPFYRDLPTRLQHEVNIDQRFV
;
A
#
# COMPACT_ATOMS: atom_id res chain seq x y z
N MET A 1 -1.77 -2.73 -0.93
CA MET A 1 -0.35 -2.63 -1.32
C MET A 1 -0.03 -3.75 -2.31
N MET A 2 0.74 -3.47 -3.35
CA MET A 2 1.28 -4.48 -4.25
C MET A 2 2.73 -4.14 -4.63
N TRP A 3 3.53 -5.14 -4.98
CA TRP A 3 4.91 -4.95 -5.41
C TRP A 3 5.25 -5.93 -6.52
N LYS A 4 5.54 -5.42 -7.72
CA LYS A 4 5.91 -6.23 -8.87
C LYS A 4 7.43 -6.19 -9.09
N LYS A 5 8.01 -7.32 -9.49
CA LYS A 5 9.44 -7.44 -9.79
C LYS A 5 9.83 -6.72 -11.08
N ASN A 6 9.09 -6.98 -12.16
CA ASN A 6 9.40 -6.51 -13.50
C ASN A 6 8.24 -5.78 -14.13
N SER A 7 8.53 -4.88 -15.07
CA SER A 7 7.50 -4.29 -15.92
C SER A 7 6.86 -5.38 -16.78
N GLN A 8 5.54 -5.38 -16.88
CA GLN A 8 4.81 -6.35 -17.70
C GLN A 8 3.44 -5.81 -18.10
N VAL A 9 3.13 -5.92 -19.39
CA VAL A 9 1.77 -5.73 -19.90
C VAL A 9 0.93 -6.96 -19.55
N TYR A 10 -0.28 -6.76 -19.03
CA TYR A 10 -1.18 -7.88 -18.79
C TYR A 10 -1.55 -8.54 -20.12
N TRP A 11 -1.56 -9.88 -20.16
CA TRP A 11 -1.75 -10.61 -21.41
C TRP A 11 -3.17 -10.45 -21.98
N GLN A 12 -4.18 -10.15 -21.16
CA GLN A 12 -5.52 -9.83 -21.64
C GLN A 12 -5.70 -8.31 -21.76
N THR A 13 -5.63 -7.81 -22.98
CA THR A 13 -5.77 -6.39 -23.32
C THR A 13 -7.21 -5.86 -23.27
N THR A 14 -8.20 -6.74 -23.10
CA THR A 14 -9.61 -6.40 -22.87
C THR A 14 -9.90 -6.52 -21.36
N PRO A 15 -10.58 -5.54 -20.72
CA PRO A 15 -11.28 -4.38 -21.32
C PRO A 15 -10.38 -3.20 -21.70
N PHE A 16 -9.15 -3.14 -21.19
CA PHE A 16 -8.16 -2.14 -21.60
C PHE A 16 -6.73 -2.66 -21.41
N ARG A 17 -5.77 -2.05 -22.10
CA ARG A 17 -4.36 -2.43 -22.01
C ARG A 17 -3.77 -2.02 -20.65
N ALA A 18 -3.71 -2.97 -19.71
CA ALA A 18 -3.10 -2.76 -18.40
C ALA A 18 -1.59 -2.98 -18.44
N VAL A 19 -0.82 -1.98 -18.00
CA VAL A 19 0.65 -2.07 -17.85
C VAL A 19 1.00 -1.99 -16.38
N ALA A 20 1.72 -2.99 -15.87
CA ALA A 20 2.27 -2.95 -14.52
C ALA A 20 3.74 -2.57 -14.57
N GLU A 21 4.11 -1.57 -13.79
CA GLU A 21 5.51 -1.19 -13.56
C GLU A 21 6.06 -1.89 -12.31
N PRO A 22 7.39 -2.04 -12.20
CA PRO A 22 8.00 -2.52 -10.97
C PRO A 22 7.80 -1.52 -9.82
N GLY A 23 8.20 -1.91 -8.61
CA GLY A 23 8.10 -1.05 -7.44
C GLY A 23 6.84 -1.26 -6.62
N ILE A 24 6.87 -0.69 -5.42
CA ILE A 24 5.78 -0.79 -4.44
C ILE A 24 4.71 0.24 -4.81
N GLN A 25 3.46 -0.19 -4.75
CA GLN A 25 2.29 0.64 -5.05
C GLN A 25 1.28 0.53 -3.91
N LEU A 26 0.80 1.69 -3.45
CA LEU A 26 -0.37 1.81 -2.61
C LEU A 26 -1.54 2.25 -3.48
N LYS A 27 -2.58 1.43 -3.50
CA LYS A 27 -3.79 1.67 -4.27
C LYS A 27 -4.99 1.57 -3.35
N VAL A 28 -5.99 2.40 -3.61
CA VAL A 28 -7.33 2.25 -3.07
C VAL A 28 -8.23 1.66 -4.15
N VAL A 29 -9.03 0.67 -3.77
CA VAL A 29 -10.00 0.02 -4.65
C VAL A 29 -11.38 0.49 -4.22
N ASP A 30 -12.11 1.09 -5.15
CA ASP A 30 -13.51 1.47 -5.00
C ASP A 30 -14.19 1.20 -6.35
N SER A 31 -14.59 -0.05 -6.53
CA SER A 31 -14.96 -0.61 -7.84
C SER A 31 -16.46 -0.60 -8.04
N ALA A 32 -16.91 0.12 -9.07
CA ALA A 32 -18.31 0.15 -9.48
C ALA A 32 -18.81 -1.19 -10.05
N THR A 33 -17.90 -2.05 -10.54
CA THR A 33 -18.27 -3.34 -11.16
C THR A 33 -18.03 -4.54 -10.26
N GLY A 34 -17.27 -4.39 -9.19
CA GLY A 34 -16.83 -5.51 -8.36
C GLY A 34 -15.87 -6.48 -9.09
N PRO A 35 -15.70 -7.70 -8.57
CA PRO A 35 -14.83 -8.72 -9.15
C PRO A 35 -15.19 -9.04 -10.61
N GLY A 36 -14.23 -8.85 -11.52
CA GLY A 36 -14.44 -9.05 -12.95
C GLY A 36 -13.25 -8.61 -13.77
N THR A 37 -13.39 -8.63 -15.10
CA THR A 37 -12.31 -8.30 -16.04
C THR A 37 -11.84 -6.84 -15.92
N MET A 38 -12.76 -5.92 -15.60
CA MET A 38 -12.44 -4.51 -15.38
C MET A 38 -11.57 -4.30 -14.15
N LEU A 39 -12.01 -4.78 -12.99
CA LEU A 39 -11.22 -4.70 -11.75
C LEU A 39 -9.90 -5.46 -11.87
N ARG A 40 -9.88 -6.62 -12.53
CA ARG A 40 -8.66 -7.39 -12.81
C ARG A 40 -7.61 -6.54 -13.53
N ASN A 41 -7.97 -5.89 -14.64
CA ASN A 41 -7.03 -5.06 -15.39
C ASN A 41 -6.62 -3.81 -14.60
N SER A 42 -7.55 -3.23 -13.84
CA SER A 42 -7.30 -2.07 -12.97
C SER A 42 -6.31 -2.37 -11.84
N LEU A 43 -6.42 -3.55 -11.22
CA LEU A 43 -5.48 -4.00 -10.19
C LEU A 43 -4.07 -4.18 -10.78
N TRP A 44 -3.95 -4.74 -11.99
CA TRP A 44 -2.68 -4.92 -12.66
C TRP A 44 -2.04 -3.58 -13.07
N HIS A 45 -2.83 -2.66 -13.62
CA HIS A 45 -2.33 -1.41 -14.20
C HIS A 45 -1.72 -0.48 -13.14
N THR A 46 -0.50 0.01 -13.36
CA THR A 46 0.10 1.07 -12.55
C THR A 46 -0.45 2.42 -12.97
N GLY A 47 -1.38 2.93 -12.18
CA GLY A 47 -2.07 4.19 -12.43
C GLY A 47 -3.50 4.14 -11.92
N ASP A 48 -4.27 5.15 -12.30
CA ASP A 48 -5.69 5.22 -12.00
C ASP A 48 -6.49 4.49 -13.06
N THR A 49 -7.60 3.89 -12.66
CA THR A 49 -8.66 3.45 -13.55
C THR A 49 -9.98 3.95 -13.00
N GLU A 50 -10.64 4.77 -13.80
CA GLU A 50 -11.88 5.46 -13.43
C GLU A 50 -12.91 4.47 -12.88
N ASN A 51 -13.55 4.84 -11.75
CA ASN A 51 -14.57 4.04 -11.07
C ASN A 51 -14.11 2.63 -10.64
N GLN A 52 -12.80 2.41 -10.50
CA GLN A 52 -12.22 1.10 -10.17
C GLN A 52 -11.13 1.19 -9.10
N VAL A 53 -10.02 1.84 -9.42
CA VAL A 53 -8.79 1.82 -8.63
C VAL A 53 -8.07 3.15 -8.78
N ARG A 54 -7.58 3.71 -7.68
CA ARG A 54 -6.72 4.90 -7.68
C ARG A 54 -5.37 4.61 -7.03
N LEU A 55 -4.31 5.08 -7.66
CA LEU A 55 -2.93 4.98 -7.19
C LEU A 55 -2.68 6.12 -6.19
N LEU A 56 -2.61 5.77 -4.91
CA LEU A 56 -2.32 6.72 -3.84
C LEU A 56 -0.84 7.09 -3.80
N TRP A 57 0.02 6.11 -4.03
CA TRP A 57 1.47 6.30 -4.00
C TRP A 57 2.18 5.19 -4.74
N LYS A 58 3.34 5.52 -5.28
CA LYS A 58 4.28 4.60 -5.91
C LYS A 58 5.69 4.94 -5.45
N ASP A 59 6.48 3.92 -5.15
CA ASP A 59 7.89 4.08 -4.83
C ASP A 59 8.64 4.76 -5.99
N PRO A 60 9.21 5.97 -5.78
CA PRO A 60 9.89 6.71 -6.84
C PRO A 60 11.14 6.00 -7.37
N ARG A 61 11.72 5.08 -6.59
CA ARG A 61 12.89 4.30 -7.02
C ARG A 61 12.53 3.28 -8.11
N ASN A 62 11.24 2.91 -8.21
CA ASN A 62 10.73 2.00 -9.24
C ASN A 62 11.47 0.64 -9.28
N VAL A 63 11.89 0.14 -8.11
CA VAL A 63 12.68 -1.11 -8.00
C VAL A 63 11.79 -2.27 -7.58
N GLY A 64 11.85 -3.38 -8.32
CA GLY A 64 11.15 -4.62 -7.98
C GLY A 64 11.72 -5.35 -6.77
N TRP A 65 10.96 -6.30 -6.22
CA TRP A 65 11.47 -7.20 -5.18
C TRP A 65 12.54 -8.14 -5.73
N LYS A 66 13.41 -8.61 -4.84
CA LYS A 66 14.49 -9.58 -5.15
C LYS A 66 14.05 -10.99 -4.76
N GLU A 67 14.51 -11.98 -5.53
CA GLU A 67 14.25 -13.40 -5.22
C GLU A 67 14.88 -13.79 -3.89
N ARG A 68 14.22 -14.71 -3.17
CA ARG A 68 14.71 -15.29 -1.90
C ARG A 68 15.19 -14.24 -0.89
N THR A 69 14.56 -13.06 -0.92
CA THR A 69 14.91 -11.93 -0.05
C THR A 69 13.74 -11.65 0.88
N SER A 70 14.04 -11.55 2.17
CA SER A 70 13.04 -11.24 3.18
C SER A 70 12.83 -9.74 3.30
N TYR A 71 11.57 -9.34 3.31
CA TYR A 71 11.14 -7.97 3.54
C TYR A 71 10.18 -7.91 4.71
N ARG A 72 10.29 -6.86 5.53
CA ARG A 72 9.31 -6.54 6.56
C ARG A 72 8.56 -5.28 6.17
N TRP A 73 7.23 -5.29 6.26
CA TRP A 73 6.43 -4.08 6.08
C TRP A 73 5.74 -3.69 7.38
N ASN A 74 5.65 -2.39 7.61
CA ASN A 74 4.81 -1.79 8.63
C ASN A 74 3.76 -0.92 7.93
N LEU A 75 2.49 -1.21 8.17
CA LEU A 75 1.37 -0.42 7.66
C LEU A 75 0.69 0.28 8.84
N TYR A 76 0.63 1.60 8.76
CA TYR A 76 -0.09 2.44 9.71
C TYR A 76 -1.31 3.01 9.01
N HIS A 77 -2.47 2.77 9.61
CA HIS A 77 -3.74 3.30 9.13
C HIS A 77 -4.47 3.95 10.30
N ARG A 78 -4.85 5.23 10.17
CA ARG A 78 -5.69 5.97 11.13
C ARG A 78 -6.90 6.51 10.37
N PRO A 79 -7.96 5.71 10.24
CA PRO A 79 -9.07 6.05 9.35
C PRO A 79 -9.78 7.35 9.73
N ARG A 80 -9.78 7.72 11.02
CA ARG A 80 -10.40 8.96 11.51
C ARG A 80 -9.84 10.22 10.84
N ILE A 81 -8.53 10.25 10.58
CA ILE A 81 -7.84 11.36 9.91
C ILE A 81 -7.40 11.00 8.48
N GLY A 82 -7.82 9.83 7.98
CA GLY A 82 -7.42 9.31 6.67
C GLY A 82 -5.94 8.97 6.51
N LEU A 83 -5.15 8.95 7.58
CA LEU A 83 -3.70 8.72 7.48
C LEU A 83 -3.39 7.28 7.11
N ILE A 84 -2.56 7.11 6.08
CA ILE A 84 -1.95 5.86 5.65
C ILE A 84 -0.44 6.09 5.53
N ARG A 85 0.38 5.23 6.14
CA ARG A 85 1.84 5.22 5.93
C ARG A 85 2.34 3.79 5.83
N LEU A 86 3.14 3.52 4.80
CA LEU A 86 3.76 2.24 4.57
C LEU A 86 5.27 2.39 4.65
N GLN A 87 5.90 1.58 5.48
CA GLN A 87 7.35 1.45 5.54
C GLN A 87 7.73 0.02 5.18
N ILE A 88 8.78 -0.15 4.38
CA ILE A 88 9.32 -1.45 3.98
C ILE A 88 10.80 -1.49 4.29
N PHE A 89 11.22 -2.61 4.86
CA PHE A 89 12.59 -2.88 5.30
C PHE A 89 13.09 -4.14 4.59
N GLU A 90 14.31 -4.09 4.07
CA GLU A 90 15.07 -5.29 3.67
C GLU A 90 15.93 -5.67 4.87
N VAL A 91 15.86 -6.93 5.32
CA VAL A 91 16.45 -7.38 6.60
C VAL A 91 17.92 -6.96 6.75
N ASP A 92 18.70 -7.06 5.67
CA ASP A 92 20.14 -6.76 5.68
C ASP A 92 20.50 -5.31 5.34
N ARG A 93 19.53 -4.47 4.97
CA ARG A 93 19.77 -3.08 4.52
C ARG A 93 19.01 -2.01 5.30
N GLY A 94 18.09 -2.40 6.17
CA GLY A 94 17.21 -1.48 6.88
C GLY A 94 16.08 -0.97 5.99
N MET A 95 15.60 0.25 6.26
CA MET A 95 14.45 0.82 5.57
C MET A 95 14.78 1.08 4.10
N VAL A 96 14.03 0.44 3.20
CA VAL A 96 14.18 0.63 1.76
C VAL A 96 13.12 1.59 1.22
N ALA A 97 11.88 1.55 1.70
CA ALA A 97 10.84 2.47 1.24
C ALA A 97 10.07 3.07 2.42
N ASP A 98 9.75 4.35 2.32
CA ASP A 98 8.79 5.04 3.17
C ASP A 98 7.85 5.85 2.27
N SER A 99 6.55 5.61 2.39
CA SER A 99 5.56 6.35 1.61
C SER A 99 5.37 7.78 2.09
N GLY A 100 5.85 8.11 3.30
CA GLY A 100 5.41 9.30 4.03
C GLY A 100 3.93 9.19 4.42
N ASN A 101 3.41 10.27 4.99
CA ASN A 101 1.99 10.37 5.34
C ASN A 101 1.16 10.57 4.07
N ILE A 102 0.32 9.60 3.74
CA ILE A 102 -0.69 9.66 2.67
C ILE A 102 -2.05 9.87 3.34
N TYR A 103 -2.92 10.64 2.69
CA TYR A 103 -4.26 10.91 3.20
C TYR A 103 -5.32 10.40 2.23
N ASP A 104 -6.12 9.44 2.67
CA ASP A 104 -7.27 8.91 1.95
C ASP A 104 -8.38 8.54 2.94
N SER A 105 -9.64 8.84 2.61
CA SER A 105 -10.79 8.57 3.49
C SER A 105 -11.87 7.72 2.81
N THR A 106 -11.52 7.03 1.73
CA THR A 106 -12.45 6.17 0.99
C THR A 106 -12.99 5.06 1.89
N HIS A 107 -12.12 4.41 2.66
CA HIS A 107 -12.47 3.34 3.59
C HIS A 107 -12.11 3.72 5.03
N LYS A 108 -13.12 3.84 5.89
CA LYS A 108 -12.95 4.30 7.29
C LYS A 108 -12.58 3.19 8.29
N GLY A 109 -11.98 2.11 7.81
CA GLY A 109 -11.64 0.91 8.58
C GLY A 109 -11.89 -0.35 7.76
N GLY A 110 -11.72 -1.52 8.37
CA GLY A 110 -11.98 -2.78 7.70
C GLY A 110 -11.14 -3.95 8.24
N GLN A 111 -11.10 -5.01 7.45
CA GLN A 111 -10.32 -6.21 7.73
C GLN A 111 -8.93 -6.14 7.09
N LEU A 112 -8.00 -6.94 7.61
CA LEU A 112 -6.67 -7.10 7.05
C LEU A 112 -6.58 -8.43 6.30
N GLY A 113 -5.79 -8.44 5.23
CA GLY A 113 -5.55 -9.62 4.42
C GLY A 113 -4.29 -9.46 3.58
N VAL A 114 -3.88 -10.57 2.97
CA VAL A 114 -2.74 -10.61 2.07
C VAL A 114 -3.25 -10.70 0.62
N PHE A 115 -2.46 -10.17 -0.30
CA PHE A 115 -2.84 -10.08 -1.71
C PHE A 115 -1.75 -10.66 -2.60
N CYS A 116 -2.14 -11.47 -3.57
CA CYS A 116 -1.29 -11.98 -4.63
C CYS A 116 -2.01 -11.84 -5.97
N PHE A 117 -1.27 -11.53 -7.03
CA PHE A 117 -1.77 -11.57 -8.39
C PHE A 117 -0.70 -12.14 -9.33
N SER A 118 -0.90 -13.39 -9.75
CA SER A 118 -0.07 -14.09 -10.73
C SER A 118 1.40 -14.25 -10.30
N GLN A 119 1.62 -14.56 -9.01
CA GLN A 119 2.94 -14.87 -8.47
C GLN A 119 2.84 -16.09 -7.55
N GLU A 120 3.66 -17.09 -7.81
CA GLU A 120 3.73 -18.30 -6.99
C GLU A 120 4.78 -18.18 -5.88
N GLN A 121 4.71 -19.11 -4.92
CA GLN A 121 5.70 -19.28 -3.85
C GLN A 121 5.93 -18.03 -2.96
N ILE A 122 4.86 -17.29 -2.67
CA ILE A 122 4.90 -16.19 -1.70
C ILE A 122 4.72 -16.75 -0.29
N ILE A 123 5.55 -16.27 0.63
CA ILE A 123 5.44 -16.56 2.06
C ILE A 123 5.09 -15.26 2.78
N TRP A 124 3.98 -15.27 3.50
CA TRP A 124 3.63 -14.25 4.49
C TRP A 124 3.85 -14.85 5.87
N SER A 125 4.85 -14.36 6.60
CA SER A 125 5.27 -14.91 7.89
C SER A 125 5.33 -13.81 8.95
N ASP A 126 5.23 -14.20 10.22
CA ASP A 126 5.31 -13.27 11.38
C ASP A 126 4.34 -12.08 11.26
N MET A 127 3.12 -12.37 10.82
CA MET A 127 2.06 -11.37 10.66
C MET A 127 1.53 -10.95 12.03
N LEU A 128 1.67 -9.67 12.34
CA LEU A 128 1.16 -9.05 13.56
C LEU A 128 0.28 -7.86 13.21
N TYR A 129 -0.81 -7.69 13.94
CA TYR A 129 -1.62 -6.46 13.90
C TYR A 129 -1.96 -6.01 15.32
N ARG A 130 -2.19 -4.71 15.48
CA ARG A 130 -2.58 -4.09 16.75
C ARG A 130 -3.57 -2.96 16.50
N CYS A 131 -4.61 -2.89 17.30
CA CYS A 131 -5.48 -1.73 17.35
C CYS A 131 -4.74 -0.56 17.99
N ASN A 132 -4.65 0.56 17.27
CA ASN A 132 -3.96 1.74 17.74
C ASN A 132 -4.52 2.99 17.03
N ASP A 133 -5.12 3.88 17.82
CA ASP A 133 -5.68 5.14 17.32
C ASP A 133 -4.68 6.30 17.43
N ASP A 134 -3.63 6.14 18.23
CA ASP A 134 -2.60 7.14 18.48
C ASP A 134 -1.56 7.11 17.35
N VAL A 135 -0.95 8.25 17.04
CA VAL A 135 0.01 8.39 15.94
C VAL A 135 1.44 8.36 16.48
N PRO A 136 2.34 7.51 15.94
CA PRO A 136 3.76 7.56 16.30
C PRO A 136 4.36 8.95 16.13
N GLU A 137 5.21 9.37 17.07
CA GLU A 137 5.75 10.73 17.12
C GLU A 137 6.37 11.22 15.80
N PRO A 138 7.20 10.43 15.07
CA PRO A 138 7.74 10.88 13.79
C PRO A 138 6.64 11.23 12.78
N PHE A 139 5.54 10.47 12.78
CA PHE A 139 4.45 10.67 11.82
C PHE A 139 3.57 11.84 12.24
N TYR A 140 3.41 12.05 13.57
CA TYR A 140 2.68 13.17 14.14
C TYR A 140 3.32 14.51 13.77
N ARG A 141 4.65 14.60 13.82
CA ARG A 141 5.40 15.80 13.42
C ARG A 141 5.19 16.14 11.94
N ASP A 142 4.96 15.13 11.11
CA ASP A 142 4.65 15.27 9.68
C ASP A 142 3.14 15.52 9.39
N LEU A 143 2.29 15.59 10.42
CA LEU A 143 0.86 15.89 10.23
C LEU A 143 0.62 17.39 10.02
N PRO A 144 -0.33 17.78 9.15
CA PRO A 144 -0.88 19.13 9.13
C PRO A 144 -1.40 19.54 10.51
N THR A 145 -1.17 20.80 10.91
CA THR A 145 -1.57 21.33 12.23
C THR A 145 -3.04 21.07 12.56
N ARG A 146 -3.93 21.14 11.56
CA ARG A 146 -5.35 20.83 11.74
C ARG A 146 -5.60 19.41 12.27
N LEU A 147 -4.84 18.42 11.77
CA LEU A 147 -4.99 17.02 12.16
C LEU A 147 -4.28 16.69 13.48
N GLN A 148 -3.24 17.45 13.84
CA GLN A 148 -2.52 17.28 15.11
C GLN A 148 -3.43 17.45 16.34
N HIS A 149 -4.44 18.33 16.26
CA HIS A 149 -5.44 18.52 17.31
C HIS A 149 -6.48 17.40 17.37
N GLU A 150 -6.57 16.58 16.31
CA GLU A 150 -7.52 15.48 16.28
C GLU A 150 -6.93 14.26 17.00
N VAL A 151 -5.63 13.97 16.90
CA VAL A 151 -5.00 12.73 17.38
C VAL A 151 -4.03 12.94 18.55
N ASN A 152 -3.77 11.86 19.30
CA ASN A 152 -2.71 11.84 20.31
C ASN A 152 -1.43 11.20 19.75
N ILE A 153 -0.30 11.44 20.44
CA ILE A 153 0.98 10.80 20.15
C ILE A 153 1.02 9.42 20.84
N ASP A 154 1.43 8.39 20.12
CA ASP A 154 1.65 7.06 20.67
C ASP A 154 2.95 7.02 21.50
N GLN A 155 2.81 7.03 22.81
CA GLN A 155 3.94 6.97 23.76
C GLN A 155 4.42 5.55 24.05
N ARG A 156 3.81 4.52 23.45
CA ARG A 156 4.12 3.10 23.75
C ARG A 156 5.35 2.59 22.98
N PHE A 157 6.08 3.47 22.31
CA PHE A 157 7.28 3.20 21.52
C PHE A 157 8.57 3.77 22.15
N VAL A 158 8.56 4.05 23.47
CA VAL A 158 9.81 4.18 24.26
C VAL A 158 10.29 2.79 24.66
#